data_AF-A0A6N8W921-F1
#
_entry.id   AF-A0A6N8W921-F1
#
_cell.length_a   1.000
_cell.length_b   1.000
_cell.length_c   1.000
_cell.angle_alpha   90.00
_cell.angle_beta   90.00
_cell.angle_gamma   90.00
#
_symmetry.space_group_name_H-M   'P 1'
#
loop_
_entity.id
_entity.type
_entity.pdbx_description
1 polymer ?
#
loop_
_entity_poly.entity_id
_entity_poly.type
_entity_poly.pdbx_seq_one_letter_code
_entity_poly.pdbx_strand_id
1 'polypeptide(L)'
;MKLPKKPARWLVVVFMAFLTLAVSSAALAAEFVADEAYRLAEGETVDDDLYIAATEIFINGTVKGDLIAGASYIEIGPNGVVEGDLWAMANGVVIHGTVLDDLRAAGSGVELTGTVADDAFLAAGGGQTTFPTGVGSQAITGGLNVTGEVGGDIYVGAAEADISGVIGGDLFGALGMLYLSGTVGGDVDIQVGEFTVTDAARIGGELSYAAPDQRQIPAGVARDIQYEAPPASESTGGTIVGAIFGWIFRTLAIGIGVAILGWLLMRFRPNILVRPAAAIQSNPVETGLYGLLAAVVLIFIPIASLILVAFTWAFWGVLPA
;
A
#
# COMPACT_ATOMS: atom_id res chain seq x y z
N MET A 1 -51.73 -36.41 -37.24
CA MET A 1 -50.48 -36.61 -36.46
C MET A 1 -50.11 -35.28 -35.84
N LYS A 2 -49.84 -35.27 -34.52
CA LYS A 2 -49.83 -34.09 -33.64
C LYS A 2 -48.69 -33.12 -33.98
N LEU A 3 -49.01 -31.84 -34.16
CA LEU A 3 -48.03 -30.74 -34.12
C LEU A 3 -47.51 -30.59 -32.68
N PRO A 4 -46.20 -30.73 -32.41
CA PRO A 4 -45.67 -30.39 -31.11
C PRO A 4 -45.58 -28.86 -30.97
N LYS A 5 -46.41 -28.32 -30.06
CA LYS A 5 -46.22 -27.00 -29.45
C LYS A 5 -44.84 -26.95 -28.78
N LYS A 6 -44.06 -25.88 -29.04
CA LYS A 6 -43.33 -25.05 -28.04
C LYS A 6 -42.38 -24.05 -28.75
N PRO A 7 -42.74 -22.78 -28.92
CA PRO A 7 -41.79 -21.68 -28.98
C PRO A 7 -41.73 -21.03 -27.59
N ALA A 8 -40.95 -21.60 -26.67
CA ALA A 8 -40.75 -21.01 -25.34
C ALA A 8 -39.27 -20.89 -24.96
N ARG A 9 -38.35 -21.56 -25.68
CA ARG A 9 -36.93 -21.52 -25.35
C ARG A 9 -36.30 -20.16 -25.68
N TRP A 10 -36.73 -19.53 -26.78
CA TRP A 10 -36.25 -18.18 -27.14
C TRP A 10 -36.77 -17.10 -26.18
N LEU A 11 -38.01 -17.21 -25.69
CA LEU A 11 -38.55 -16.31 -24.67
C LEU A 11 -37.81 -16.45 -23.32
N VAL A 12 -37.39 -17.67 -22.95
CA VAL A 12 -36.57 -17.89 -21.75
C VAL A 12 -35.15 -17.35 -21.91
N VAL A 13 -34.56 -17.44 -23.10
CA VAL A 13 -33.24 -16.87 -23.38
C VAL A 13 -33.28 -15.34 -23.37
N VAL A 14 -34.31 -14.74 -23.97
CA VAL A 14 -34.51 -13.28 -23.94
C VAL A 14 -34.82 -12.81 -22.51
N PHE A 15 -35.64 -13.54 -21.76
CA PHE A 15 -35.94 -13.24 -20.35
C PHE A 15 -34.70 -13.39 -19.45
N MET A 16 -33.88 -14.43 -19.63
CA MET A 16 -32.61 -14.57 -18.92
C MET A 16 -31.61 -13.48 -19.29
N ALA A 17 -31.50 -13.10 -20.57
CA ALA A 17 -30.65 -12.00 -21.00
C ALA A 17 -31.11 -10.66 -20.39
N PHE A 18 -32.42 -10.44 -20.29
CA PHE A 18 -33.00 -9.30 -19.59
C PHE A 18 -32.75 -9.35 -18.07
N LEU A 19 -32.81 -10.55 -17.46
CA LEU A 19 -32.55 -10.75 -16.04
C LEU A 19 -31.07 -10.53 -15.71
N THR A 20 -30.14 -10.95 -16.58
CA THR A 20 -28.70 -10.68 -16.40
C THR A 20 -28.35 -9.21 -16.57
N LEU A 21 -29.08 -8.47 -17.43
CA LEU A 21 -28.96 -7.02 -17.55
C LEU A 21 -29.60 -6.28 -16.36
N ALA A 22 -30.62 -6.86 -15.73
CA ALA A 22 -31.32 -6.27 -14.58
C ALA A 22 -30.61 -6.51 -13.22
N VAL A 23 -29.67 -7.47 -13.14
CA VAL A 23 -28.88 -7.74 -11.92
C VAL A 23 -27.53 -7.01 -11.93
N SER A 24 -27.14 -6.40 -13.05
CA SER A 24 -25.94 -5.56 -13.16
C SER A 24 -26.09 -4.12 -12.62
N SER A 25 -27.22 -3.75 -12.00
CA SER A 25 -27.49 -2.36 -11.58
C SER A 25 -27.70 -2.16 -10.08
N ALA A 26 -27.01 -2.90 -9.22
CA ALA A 26 -26.94 -2.61 -7.78
C ALA A 26 -25.54 -2.83 -7.19
N ALA A 27 -24.49 -2.59 -7.97
CA ALA A 27 -23.28 -2.07 -7.36
C ALA A 27 -23.65 -0.66 -6.89
N LEU A 28 -23.61 -0.42 -5.58
CA LEU A 28 -23.58 0.92 -5.03
C LEU A 28 -22.55 1.68 -5.85
N ALA A 29 -23.03 2.64 -6.64
CA ALA A 29 -22.16 3.52 -7.39
C ALA A 29 -21.34 4.25 -6.35
N ALA A 30 -20.09 3.81 -6.13
CA ALA A 30 -19.05 4.75 -5.82
C ALA A 30 -19.20 5.85 -6.88
N GLU A 31 -19.52 7.06 -6.43
CA GLU A 31 -19.52 8.22 -7.29
C GLU A 31 -18.05 8.43 -7.67
N PHE A 32 -17.64 7.80 -8.77
CA PHE A 32 -16.35 8.06 -9.38
C PHE A 32 -16.45 9.46 -10.00
N VAL A 33 -16.05 10.46 -9.22
CA VAL A 33 -15.72 11.78 -9.73
C VAL A 33 -14.43 11.63 -10.53
N ALA A 34 -14.54 11.12 -11.75
CA ALA A 34 -13.46 11.08 -12.71
C ALA A 34 -13.35 12.47 -13.38
N ASP A 35 -13.16 13.49 -12.55
CA ASP A 35 -12.73 14.81 -13.02
C ASP A 35 -11.20 14.84 -13.06
N GLU A 36 -10.62 15.61 -13.99
CA GLU A 36 -9.17 15.78 -14.02
C GLU A 36 -8.66 16.36 -12.70
N ALA A 37 -9.45 17.20 -12.04
CA ALA A 37 -9.14 17.71 -10.72
C ALA A 37 -10.35 17.69 -9.79
N TYR A 38 -10.20 17.09 -8.62
CA TYR A 38 -11.16 17.26 -7.53
C TYR A 38 -10.78 18.50 -6.71
N ARG A 39 -11.77 19.34 -6.38
CA ARG A 39 -11.56 20.54 -5.57
C ARG A 39 -12.64 20.62 -4.49
N LEU A 40 -12.22 20.62 -3.23
CA LEU A 40 -13.05 21.07 -2.11
C LEU A 40 -12.65 22.52 -1.79
N ALA A 41 -13.51 23.47 -2.14
CA ALA A 41 -13.20 24.89 -2.00
C ALA A 41 -13.24 25.36 -0.54
N GLU A 42 -12.62 26.49 -0.27
CA GLU A 42 -12.70 27.13 1.05
C GLU A 42 -14.15 27.41 1.44
N GLY A 43 -14.50 27.05 2.68
CA GLY A 43 -15.86 27.17 3.21
C GLY A 43 -16.82 26.06 2.80
N GLU A 44 -16.41 25.14 1.92
CA GLU A 44 -17.13 23.89 1.69
C GLU A 44 -16.80 22.87 2.77
N THR A 45 -17.77 22.03 3.10
CA THR A 45 -17.63 21.00 4.13
C THR A 45 -18.19 19.69 3.63
N VAL A 46 -17.43 18.62 3.83
CA VAL A 46 -17.91 17.24 3.74
C VAL A 46 -18.18 16.77 5.17
N ASP A 47 -19.46 16.58 5.50
CA ASP A 47 -19.93 16.18 6.85
C ASP A 47 -19.81 14.65 7.10
N ASP A 48 -18.82 13.99 6.48
CA ASP A 48 -18.55 12.55 6.58
C ASP A 48 -17.11 12.25 6.10
N ASP A 49 -16.74 10.98 6.05
CA ASP A 49 -15.52 10.51 5.40
C ASP A 49 -15.51 10.83 3.89
N LEU A 50 -14.33 11.07 3.33
CA LEU A 50 -14.12 11.43 1.94
C LEU A 50 -13.10 10.51 1.26
N TYR A 51 -13.52 9.85 0.18
CA TYR A 51 -12.69 8.92 -0.59
C TYR A 51 -12.58 9.43 -2.03
N ILE A 52 -11.37 9.82 -2.46
CA ILE A 52 -11.17 10.48 -3.75
C ILE A 52 -10.06 9.80 -4.54
N ALA A 53 -10.31 9.57 -5.82
CA ALA A 53 -9.30 9.26 -6.81
C ALA A 53 -9.44 10.19 -8.02
N ALA A 54 -8.41 11.00 -8.29
CA ALA A 54 -8.40 11.98 -9.39
C ALA A 54 -6.98 12.17 -9.94
N THR A 55 -6.81 12.96 -11.00
CA THR A 55 -5.44 13.31 -11.46
C THR A 55 -4.80 14.33 -10.51
N GLU A 56 -5.53 15.37 -10.15
CA GLU A 56 -5.15 16.35 -9.12
C GLU A 56 -6.24 16.45 -8.04
N ILE A 57 -5.85 16.61 -6.78
CA ILE A 57 -6.77 16.81 -5.66
C ILE A 57 -6.34 18.06 -4.90
N PHE A 58 -7.27 19.00 -4.70
CA PHE A 58 -7.05 20.22 -3.92
C PHE A 58 -8.11 20.36 -2.83
N ILE A 59 -7.69 20.36 -1.57
CA ILE A 59 -8.57 20.47 -0.41
C ILE A 59 -8.27 21.78 0.32
N ASN A 60 -9.16 22.76 0.20
CA ASN A 60 -9.12 24.03 0.92
C ASN A 60 -10.32 24.22 1.86
N GLY A 61 -11.28 23.30 1.84
CA GLY A 61 -12.41 23.23 2.76
C GLY A 61 -12.18 22.26 3.91
N THR A 62 -13.27 21.84 4.57
CA THR A 62 -13.23 20.96 5.74
C THR A 62 -13.78 19.58 5.43
N VAL A 63 -13.05 18.53 5.81
CA VAL A 63 -13.54 17.14 5.84
C VAL A 63 -13.72 16.78 7.31
N LYS A 64 -14.95 16.47 7.74
CA LYS A 64 -15.26 16.17 9.15
C LYS A 64 -14.95 14.73 9.59
N GLY A 65 -14.69 13.85 8.64
CA GLY A 65 -14.23 12.48 8.89
C GLY A 65 -12.83 12.26 8.35
N ASP A 66 -12.57 11.01 7.96
CA ASP A 66 -11.30 10.59 7.38
C ASP A 66 -11.22 10.99 5.90
N LEU A 67 -10.02 11.31 5.42
CA LEU A 67 -9.75 11.56 4.01
C LEU A 67 -8.80 10.49 3.46
N ILE A 68 -9.29 9.70 2.49
CA ILE A 68 -8.46 8.79 1.70
C ILE A 68 -8.37 9.31 0.27
N ALA A 69 -7.18 9.75 -0.13
CA ALA A 69 -6.92 10.43 -1.39
C ALA A 69 -5.81 9.74 -2.19
N GLY A 70 -6.11 9.42 -3.45
CA GLY A 70 -5.15 8.89 -4.43
C GLY A 70 -5.09 9.74 -5.69
N ALA A 71 -3.93 10.28 -6.05
CA ALA A 71 -3.80 11.11 -7.25
C ALA A 71 -2.40 11.13 -7.86
N SER A 72 -2.20 11.90 -8.93
CA SER A 72 -0.84 12.28 -9.34
C SER A 72 -0.29 13.40 -8.46
N TYR A 73 -1.14 14.32 -8.03
CA TYR A 73 -0.80 15.42 -7.13
C TYR A 73 -1.93 15.65 -6.12
N ILE A 74 -1.59 15.74 -4.83
CA ILE A 74 -2.51 16.06 -3.74
C ILE A 74 -1.99 17.29 -3.03
N GLU A 75 -2.88 18.27 -2.81
CA GLU A 75 -2.60 19.46 -2.02
C GLU A 75 -3.72 19.68 -0.99
N ILE A 76 -3.35 19.64 0.29
CA ILE A 76 -4.17 20.17 1.37
C ILE A 76 -3.71 21.59 1.60
N GLY A 77 -4.47 22.55 1.07
CA GLY A 77 -4.10 23.96 1.10
C GLY A 77 -4.14 24.55 2.51
N PRO A 78 -3.68 25.81 2.70
CA PRO A 78 -3.55 26.41 4.04
C PRO A 78 -4.84 26.49 4.85
N ASN A 79 -5.99 26.56 4.18
CA ASN A 79 -7.32 26.57 4.81
C ASN A 79 -7.96 25.17 4.89
N GLY A 80 -7.32 24.15 4.30
CA GLY A 80 -7.78 22.78 4.31
C GLY A 80 -7.70 22.17 5.70
N VAL A 81 -8.78 21.56 6.15
CA VAL A 81 -8.84 20.86 7.44
C VAL A 81 -9.39 19.46 7.24
N VAL A 82 -8.67 18.45 7.72
CA VAL A 82 -9.15 17.07 7.86
C VAL A 82 -9.31 16.82 9.36
N GLU A 83 -10.54 16.62 9.82
CA GLU A 83 -10.82 16.43 11.25
C GLU A 83 -10.45 15.03 11.76
N GLY A 84 -10.41 14.02 10.87
CA GLY A 84 -9.92 12.67 11.18
C GLY A 84 -8.56 12.38 10.54
N ASP A 85 -8.37 11.13 10.12
CA ASP A 85 -7.15 10.63 9.50
C ASP A 85 -6.98 11.11 8.05
N LEU A 86 -5.74 11.38 7.63
CA LEU A 86 -5.40 11.61 6.23
C LEU A 86 -4.53 10.48 5.66
N TRP A 87 -5.05 9.76 4.67
CA TRP A 87 -4.28 8.84 3.82
C TRP A 87 -4.08 9.46 2.44
N ALA A 88 -2.87 9.91 2.14
CA ALA A 88 -2.52 10.59 0.88
C ALA A 88 -1.46 9.81 0.10
N MET A 89 -1.82 9.27 -1.07
CA MET A 89 -0.89 8.57 -1.95
C MET A 89 -0.84 9.25 -3.32
N ALA A 90 0.31 9.84 -3.67
CA ALA A 90 0.47 10.51 -4.95
C ALA A 90 1.93 10.53 -5.43
N ASN A 91 2.18 11.03 -6.65
CA ASN A 91 3.55 11.37 -7.02
C ASN A 91 4.08 12.52 -6.13
N GLY A 92 3.22 13.51 -5.87
CA GLY A 92 3.48 14.61 -4.95
C GLY A 92 2.36 14.82 -3.96
N VAL A 93 2.71 14.91 -2.69
CA VAL A 93 1.79 15.22 -1.59
C VAL A 93 2.27 16.48 -0.91
N VAL A 94 1.43 17.52 -0.89
CA VAL A 94 1.71 18.82 -0.27
C VAL A 94 0.66 19.10 0.80
N ILE A 95 1.10 19.35 2.02
CA ILE A 95 0.24 19.54 3.19
C ILE A 95 0.60 20.86 3.85
N HIS A 96 -0.15 21.90 3.47
CA HIS A 96 -0.10 23.24 4.07
C HIS A 96 -1.16 23.42 5.17
N GLY A 97 -2.25 22.65 5.10
CA GLY A 97 -3.38 22.71 6.03
C GLY A 97 -3.18 21.92 7.31
N THR A 98 -4.29 21.57 7.95
CA THR A 98 -4.30 20.87 9.25
C THR A 98 -4.94 19.49 9.13
N VAL A 99 -4.28 18.49 9.72
CA VAL A 99 -4.83 17.16 10.00
C VAL A 99 -4.97 17.04 11.52
N LEU A 100 -6.19 16.85 12.02
CA LEU A 100 -6.48 16.87 13.47
C LEU A 100 -6.28 15.52 14.16
N ASP A 101 -5.97 14.47 13.42
CA ASP A 101 -5.57 13.16 13.93
C ASP A 101 -4.25 12.75 13.24
N ASP A 102 -4.18 11.55 12.68
CA ASP A 102 -2.97 11.01 12.07
C ASP A 102 -2.82 11.32 10.56
N LEU A 103 -1.55 11.38 10.11
CA LEU A 103 -1.18 11.49 8.71
C LEU A 103 -0.46 10.24 8.19
N ARG A 104 -0.90 9.71 7.05
CA ARG A 104 -0.22 8.66 6.27
C ARG A 104 0.00 9.16 4.84
N ALA A 105 1.21 9.58 4.51
CA ALA A 105 1.54 10.17 3.21
C ALA A 105 2.68 9.42 2.50
N ALA A 106 2.51 9.14 1.21
CA ALA A 106 3.53 8.50 0.40
C ALA A 106 3.61 9.06 -1.02
N GLY A 107 4.84 9.29 -1.52
CA GLY A 107 5.06 9.71 -2.90
C GLY A 107 6.52 9.79 -3.36
N SER A 108 6.76 10.37 -4.53
CA SER A 108 8.11 10.76 -4.95
C SER A 108 8.57 12.04 -4.25
N GLY A 109 7.62 12.87 -3.83
CA GLY A 109 7.87 14.06 -3.02
C GLY A 109 6.75 14.24 -2.00
N VAL A 110 7.13 14.49 -0.76
CA VAL A 110 6.19 14.80 0.33
C VAL A 110 6.65 16.07 1.01
N GLU A 111 5.79 17.08 1.05
CA GLU A 111 6.03 18.36 1.71
C GLU A 111 4.98 18.57 2.80
N LEU A 112 5.44 18.63 4.05
CA LEU A 112 4.62 18.91 5.23
C LEU A 112 5.06 20.24 5.86
N THR A 113 4.25 21.26 5.65
CA THR A 113 4.46 22.62 6.19
C THR A 113 3.36 23.03 7.17
N GLY A 114 2.22 22.34 7.12
CA GLY A 114 1.09 22.51 8.03
C GLY A 114 1.25 21.76 9.35
N THR A 115 0.13 21.37 9.95
CA THR A 115 0.09 20.72 11.26
C THR A 115 -0.59 19.36 11.19
N VAL A 116 -0.01 18.37 11.86
CA VAL A 116 -0.60 17.07 12.18
C VAL A 116 -0.70 16.99 13.70
N ALA A 117 -1.89 16.73 14.23
CA ALA A 117 -2.10 16.80 15.68
C ALA A 117 -1.53 15.60 16.43
N ASP A 118 -1.51 14.42 15.82
CA ASP A 118 -0.98 13.18 16.41
C ASP A 118 0.18 12.63 15.56
N ASP A 119 0.11 11.39 15.05
CA ASP A 119 1.25 10.73 14.42
C ASP A 119 1.35 10.96 12.90
N ALA A 120 2.57 10.92 12.35
CA ALA A 120 2.81 10.98 10.92
C ALA A 120 3.66 9.82 10.38
N PHE A 121 3.10 9.07 9.42
CA PHE A 121 3.77 8.02 8.65
C PHE A 121 4.09 8.54 7.25
N LEU A 122 5.37 8.82 6.99
CA LEU A 122 5.82 9.56 5.81
C LEU A 122 6.79 8.72 4.97
N ALA A 123 6.49 8.55 3.68
CA ALA A 123 7.37 7.87 2.74
C ALA A 123 7.65 8.70 1.48
N ALA A 124 8.93 8.93 1.15
CA ALA A 124 9.30 9.73 -0.02
C ALA A 124 10.45 9.12 -0.83
N GLY A 125 10.24 8.94 -2.13
CA GLY A 125 11.30 8.60 -3.08
C GLY A 125 12.13 9.81 -3.52
N GLY A 126 13.16 9.61 -4.35
CA GLY A 126 13.88 10.71 -5.01
C GLY A 126 14.80 11.53 -4.11
N GLY A 127 15.27 12.67 -4.62
CA GLY A 127 16.08 13.64 -3.88
C GLY A 127 15.54 15.05 -4.07
N GLN A 128 16.15 16.04 -3.40
CA GLN A 128 15.71 17.45 -3.30
C GLN A 128 15.83 18.22 -4.64
N THR A 129 15.21 17.68 -5.68
CA THR A 129 15.16 18.22 -7.04
C THR A 129 13.71 18.36 -7.45
N THR A 130 13.36 19.51 -8.02
CA THR A 130 12.01 19.77 -8.50
C THR A 130 11.85 19.26 -9.93
N PHE A 131 10.83 18.45 -10.15
CA PHE A 131 10.47 17.91 -11.46
C PHE A 131 8.97 18.10 -11.72
N PRO A 132 8.56 18.29 -13.00
CA PRO A 132 7.15 18.32 -13.33
C PRO A 132 6.52 16.95 -13.04
N THR A 133 5.27 16.94 -12.58
CA THR A 133 4.50 15.72 -12.29
C THR A 133 4.27 14.86 -13.53
N GLY A 134 4.36 15.46 -14.73
CA GLY A 134 4.00 14.86 -16.00
C GLY A 134 2.50 14.81 -16.28
N VAL A 135 1.67 15.22 -15.32
CA VAL A 135 0.20 15.30 -15.44
C VAL A 135 -0.31 16.54 -14.71
N GLY A 136 -1.03 17.42 -15.41
CA GLY A 136 -1.43 18.74 -14.89
C GLY A 136 -0.33 19.79 -15.04
N SER A 137 -0.38 20.85 -14.25
CA SER A 137 0.58 21.97 -14.29
C SER A 137 1.52 22.05 -13.08
N GLN A 138 1.43 21.10 -12.16
CA GLN A 138 2.20 21.13 -10.91
C GLN A 138 3.62 20.58 -11.08
N ALA A 139 4.50 21.01 -10.19
CA ALA A 139 5.84 20.48 -10.04
C ALA A 139 6.02 20.00 -8.60
N ILE A 140 6.85 18.99 -8.41
CA ILE A 140 7.08 18.34 -7.13
C ILE A 140 8.57 18.37 -6.86
N THR A 141 8.95 18.72 -5.64
CA THR A 141 10.31 18.49 -5.15
C THR A 141 10.38 17.08 -4.59
N GLY A 142 11.28 16.27 -5.14
CA GLY A 142 11.48 14.91 -4.64
C GLY A 142 12.05 14.88 -3.23
N GLY A 143 11.96 13.73 -2.58
CA GLY A 143 12.34 13.56 -1.18
C GLY A 143 11.26 14.04 -0.21
N LEU A 144 11.60 14.03 1.06
CA LEU A 144 10.73 14.49 2.14
C LEU A 144 11.18 15.86 2.63
N ASN A 145 10.24 16.79 2.79
CA ASN A 145 10.48 18.07 3.45
C ASN A 145 9.45 18.27 4.56
N VAL A 146 9.91 18.42 5.81
CA VAL A 146 9.06 18.66 6.98
C VAL A 146 9.51 19.95 7.65
N THR A 147 8.73 21.01 7.48
CA THR A 147 8.92 22.33 8.10
C THR A 147 7.79 22.67 9.09
N GLY A 148 6.69 21.91 9.04
CA GLY A 148 5.52 22.06 9.89
C GLY A 148 5.67 21.46 11.29
N GLU A 149 4.53 21.16 11.91
CA GLU A 149 4.45 20.59 13.27
C GLU A 149 3.72 19.25 13.23
N VAL A 150 4.28 18.24 13.89
CA VAL A 150 3.65 16.96 14.18
C VAL A 150 3.58 16.81 15.69
N GLY A 151 2.38 16.67 16.25
CA GLY A 151 2.18 16.63 17.70
C GLY A 151 2.66 15.33 18.36
N GLY A 152 2.55 14.21 17.64
CA GLY A 152 2.99 12.89 18.05
C GLY A 152 4.32 12.47 17.41
N ASP A 153 4.41 11.20 17.04
CA ASP A 153 5.60 10.56 16.50
C ASP A 153 5.68 10.69 14.97
N ILE A 154 6.90 10.69 14.42
CA ILE A 154 7.14 10.53 12.98
C ILE A 154 7.77 9.17 12.69
N TYR A 155 7.14 8.41 11.80
CA TYR A 155 7.68 7.21 11.18
C TYR A 155 8.02 7.48 9.72
N VAL A 156 9.32 7.50 9.39
CA VAL A 156 9.81 7.94 8.08
C VAL A 156 10.57 6.87 7.29
N GLY A 157 10.26 6.76 6.00
CA GLY A 157 11.04 6.03 5.01
C GLY A 157 11.33 6.89 3.79
N ALA A 158 12.54 7.45 3.67
CA ALA A 158 12.84 8.37 2.57
C ALA A 158 14.23 8.19 1.95
N ALA A 159 14.35 8.42 0.65
CA ALA A 159 15.66 8.46 0.01
C ALA A 159 16.47 9.69 0.46
N GLU A 160 15.84 10.85 0.55
CA GLU A 160 16.40 12.07 1.13
C GLU A 160 15.31 12.79 1.94
N ALA A 161 15.63 13.25 3.14
CA ALA A 161 14.72 14.02 3.99
C ALA A 161 15.39 15.26 4.56
N ASP A 162 14.66 16.38 4.54
CA ASP A 162 14.97 17.60 5.29
C ASP A 162 13.88 17.82 6.34
N ILE A 163 14.27 17.75 7.62
CA ILE A 163 13.38 17.91 8.77
C ILE A 163 13.87 19.12 9.57
N SER A 164 13.15 20.23 9.43
CA SER A 164 13.41 21.50 10.10
C SER A 164 12.26 21.97 11.00
N GLY A 165 11.12 21.26 10.96
CA GLY A 165 9.94 21.52 11.77
C GLY A 165 10.02 21.05 13.23
N VAL A 166 8.86 20.88 13.85
CA VAL A 166 8.70 20.41 15.23
C VAL A 166 8.03 19.04 15.26
N ILE A 167 8.63 18.10 15.97
CA ILE A 167 8.09 16.78 16.29
C ILE A 167 7.87 16.74 17.80
N GLY A 168 6.63 16.57 18.25
CA GLY A 168 6.28 16.55 19.67
C GLY A 168 6.73 15.27 20.37
N GLY A 169 6.66 14.14 19.66
CA GLY A 169 7.10 12.82 20.12
C GLY A 169 8.47 12.41 19.57
N ASP A 170 8.55 11.16 19.15
CA ASP A 170 9.76 10.48 18.70
C ASP A 170 9.92 10.49 17.16
N LEU A 171 11.15 10.31 16.66
CA LEU A 171 11.43 10.17 15.24
C LEU A 171 12.04 8.79 14.97
N PHE A 172 11.31 7.96 14.21
CA PHE A 172 11.72 6.62 13.80
C PHE A 172 11.88 6.54 12.30
N GLY A 173 12.92 5.88 11.79
CA GLY A 173 12.93 5.65 10.34
C GLY A 173 14.17 5.07 9.69
N ALA A 174 14.04 4.86 8.40
CA ALA A 174 15.11 4.42 7.51
C ALA A 174 15.28 5.41 6.35
N LEU A 175 16.45 6.05 6.27
CA LEU A 175 16.69 7.12 5.31
C LEU A 175 17.98 6.91 4.50
N GLY A 176 17.97 7.30 3.23
CA GLY A 176 19.21 7.40 2.45
C GLY A 176 20.08 8.55 2.96
N MET A 177 19.48 9.73 3.06
CA MET A 177 20.08 10.96 3.56
C MET A 177 19.10 11.73 4.45
N LEU A 178 19.58 12.24 5.58
CA LEU A 178 18.78 13.06 6.50
C LEU A 178 19.53 14.35 6.86
N TYR A 179 18.86 15.48 6.65
CA TYR A 179 19.21 16.78 7.20
C TYR A 179 18.25 17.11 8.35
N LEU A 180 18.78 17.20 9.56
CA LEU A 180 18.00 17.53 10.75
C LEU A 180 18.42 18.89 11.31
N SER A 181 17.47 19.82 11.33
CA SER A 181 17.64 21.17 11.90
C SER A 181 16.48 21.59 12.82
N GLY A 182 15.44 20.78 12.92
CA GLY A 182 14.25 21.01 13.73
C GLY A 182 14.36 20.56 15.19
N THR A 183 13.21 20.51 15.85
CA THR A 183 13.09 20.04 17.25
C THR A 183 12.37 18.70 17.28
N VAL A 184 12.91 17.74 18.04
CA VAL A 184 12.28 16.47 18.40
C VAL A 184 12.10 16.46 19.91
N GLY A 185 10.85 16.32 20.38
CA GLY A 185 10.51 16.34 21.80
C GLY A 185 10.99 15.10 22.55
N GLY A 186 10.98 13.95 21.89
CA GLY A 186 11.40 12.66 22.41
C GLY A 186 12.73 12.16 21.85
N ASP A 187 12.78 10.86 21.59
CA ASP A 187 13.93 10.11 21.12
C ASP A 187 14.00 10.09 19.58
N VAL A 188 15.19 9.89 19.04
CA VAL A 188 15.44 9.69 17.61
C VAL A 188 16.09 8.32 17.43
N ASP A 189 15.44 7.41 16.70
CA ASP A 189 15.98 6.09 16.34
C ASP A 189 15.92 5.86 14.83
N ILE A 190 17.08 5.99 14.17
CA ILE A 190 17.16 6.00 12.71
C ILE A 190 18.26 5.10 12.14
N GLN A 191 17.95 4.45 11.02
CA GLN A 191 18.96 3.88 10.13
C GLN A 191 19.18 4.81 8.95
N VAL A 192 20.40 5.28 8.75
CA VAL A 192 20.66 6.36 7.79
C VAL A 192 21.98 6.18 7.04
N GLY A 193 21.98 6.39 5.73
CA GLY A 193 23.20 6.37 4.92
C GLY A 193 24.09 7.59 5.18
N GLU A 194 23.51 8.78 5.04
CA GLU A 194 24.17 10.05 5.31
C GLU A 194 23.34 10.92 6.26
N PHE A 195 23.95 11.35 7.36
CA PHE A 195 23.25 12.09 8.40
C PHE A 195 23.99 13.38 8.74
N THR A 196 23.29 14.50 8.57
CA THR A 196 23.76 15.83 8.90
C THR A 196 22.81 16.44 9.92
N VAL A 197 23.35 16.75 11.11
CA VAL A 197 22.62 17.48 12.15
C VAL A 197 23.25 18.84 12.33
N THR A 198 22.41 19.88 12.32
CA THR A 198 22.88 21.26 12.50
C THR A 198 22.88 21.66 13.98
N ASP A 199 23.60 22.74 14.31
CA ASP A 199 23.61 23.33 15.66
C ASP A 199 22.23 23.89 16.09
N ALA A 200 21.29 24.03 15.15
CA ALA A 200 19.92 24.45 15.42
C ALA A 200 19.06 23.29 15.95
N ALA A 201 19.41 22.05 15.65
CA ALA A 201 18.61 20.89 16.01
C ALA A 201 18.57 20.67 17.53
N ARG A 202 17.41 20.25 18.04
CA ARG A 202 17.22 19.93 19.46
C ARG A 202 16.48 18.61 19.58
N ILE A 203 17.06 17.67 20.31
CA ILE A 203 16.48 16.36 20.63
C ILE A 203 16.31 16.30 22.15
N GLY A 204 15.07 16.20 22.59
CA GLY A 204 14.72 16.19 24.02
C GLY A 204 15.17 14.92 24.74
N GLY A 205 15.24 13.81 24.00
CA GLY A 205 15.65 12.49 24.46
C GLY A 205 17.01 12.02 23.95
N GLU A 206 17.09 10.73 23.65
CA GLU A 206 18.24 10.01 23.13
C GLU A 206 18.30 10.07 21.60
N LEU A 207 19.52 10.17 21.05
CA LEU A 207 19.79 9.98 19.62
C LEU A 207 20.45 8.61 19.41
N SER A 208 19.67 7.62 18.98
CA SER A 208 20.13 6.33 18.47
C SER A 208 20.21 6.40 16.94
N TYR A 209 21.38 6.10 16.36
CA TYR A 209 21.51 6.03 14.91
C TYR A 209 22.46 4.94 14.44
N ALA A 210 22.08 4.29 13.33
CA ALA A 210 22.92 3.36 12.60
C ALA A 210 23.32 3.94 11.24
N ALA A 211 24.62 4.13 11.02
CA ALA A 211 25.17 4.68 9.78
C ALA A 211 26.48 3.98 9.36
N PRO A 212 26.87 4.01 8.08
CA PRO A 212 28.12 3.39 7.62
C PRO A 212 29.37 3.92 8.34
N ASP A 213 29.38 5.21 8.66
CA ASP A 213 30.45 5.89 9.36
C ASP A 213 29.88 6.72 10.52
N GLN A 214 30.61 6.80 11.63
CA GLN A 214 30.25 7.64 12.77
C GLN A 214 30.25 9.12 12.35
N ARG A 215 29.22 9.86 12.76
CA ARG A 215 29.04 11.28 12.41
C ARG A 215 29.44 12.18 13.57
N GLN A 216 29.95 13.37 13.25
CA GLN A 216 30.21 14.40 14.24
C GLN A 216 28.91 15.15 14.52
N ILE A 217 28.30 14.87 15.67
CA ILE A 217 27.09 15.55 16.12
C ILE A 217 27.51 16.75 17.01
N PRO A 218 26.98 17.96 16.76
CA PRO A 218 27.27 19.11 17.60
C PRO A 218 26.90 18.88 19.07
N ALA A 219 27.72 19.42 19.97
CA ALA A 219 27.47 19.29 21.41
C ALA A 219 26.16 20.00 21.80
N GLY A 220 25.31 19.33 22.57
CA GLY A 220 24.04 19.87 23.06
C GLY A 220 22.83 19.67 22.14
N VAL A 221 23.00 18.96 21.02
CA VAL A 221 21.88 18.55 20.15
C VAL A 221 20.99 17.51 20.85
N ALA A 222 21.58 16.48 21.46
CA ALA A 222 20.88 15.43 22.19
C ALA A 222 21.51 15.23 23.58
N ARG A 223 20.75 14.62 24.50
CA ARG A 223 21.25 14.31 25.86
C ARG A 223 22.23 13.15 25.86
N ASP A 224 21.90 12.11 25.12
CA ASP A 224 22.72 10.92 24.92
C ASP A 224 22.75 10.59 23.42
N ILE A 225 23.86 10.03 22.97
CA ILE A 225 24.11 9.70 21.56
C ILE A 225 24.63 8.27 21.51
N GLN A 226 23.77 7.36 21.04
CA GLN A 226 24.10 5.97 20.78
C GLN A 226 24.35 5.75 19.28
N TYR A 227 25.54 5.25 18.95
CA TYR A 227 25.90 4.88 17.59
C TYR A 227 25.99 3.36 17.49
N GLU A 228 25.20 2.77 16.59
CA GLU A 228 25.27 1.35 16.27
C GLU A 228 25.86 1.16 14.88
N ALA A 229 27.00 0.47 14.79
CA ALA A 229 27.56 0.11 13.49
C ALA A 229 26.64 -0.94 12.84
N PRO A 230 26.20 -0.75 11.58
CA PRO A 230 25.39 -1.76 10.89
C PRO A 230 26.10 -3.11 10.93
N PRO A 231 25.38 -4.23 11.17
CA PRO A 231 26.00 -5.55 11.07
C PRO A 231 26.64 -5.67 9.69
N ALA A 232 27.86 -6.19 9.61
CA ALA A 232 28.58 -6.37 8.36
C ALA A 232 27.71 -7.20 7.40
N SER A 233 26.97 -6.52 6.53
CA SER A 233 26.10 -7.16 5.55
C SER A 233 27.02 -7.84 4.54
N GLU A 234 27.00 -9.18 4.51
CA GLU A 234 27.36 -9.89 3.29
C GLU A 234 26.44 -9.34 2.20
N SER A 235 27.01 -8.52 1.32
CA SER A 235 26.31 -7.94 0.19
C SER A 235 25.83 -9.07 -0.72
N THR A 236 24.66 -9.64 -0.40
CA THR A 236 23.88 -10.37 -1.38
C THR A 236 23.38 -9.30 -2.34
N GLY A 237 24.20 -8.97 -3.34
CA GLY A 237 24.02 -7.91 -4.33
C GLY A 237 22.86 -8.14 -5.28
N GLY A 238 21.68 -8.44 -4.74
CA GLY A 238 20.43 -8.34 -5.46
C GLY A 238 19.95 -6.89 -5.37
N THR A 239 20.02 -6.16 -6.47
CA THR A 239 19.37 -4.85 -6.59
C THR A 239 17.91 -4.99 -6.14
N ILE A 240 17.41 -4.08 -5.30
CA ILE A 240 15.99 -4.06 -4.84
C ILE A 240 15.04 -4.18 -6.04
N VAL A 241 15.40 -3.57 -7.17
CA VAL A 241 14.75 -3.73 -8.48
C VAL A 241 14.68 -5.21 -8.89
N GLY A 242 15.77 -5.97 -8.84
CA GLY A 242 15.78 -7.39 -9.15
C GLY A 242 14.90 -8.25 -8.23
N ALA A 243 14.80 -7.90 -6.94
CA ALA A 243 13.91 -8.59 -6.01
C ALA A 243 12.42 -8.32 -6.33
N ILE A 244 12.07 -7.06 -6.62
CA ILE A 244 10.72 -6.65 -7.02
C ILE A 244 10.35 -7.29 -8.37
N PHE A 245 11.24 -7.23 -9.37
CA PHE A 245 11.03 -7.87 -10.66
C PHE A 245 10.89 -9.39 -10.53
N GLY A 246 11.68 -10.03 -9.67
CA GLY A 246 11.57 -11.46 -9.39
C GLY A 246 10.23 -11.84 -8.76
N TRP A 247 9.75 -11.04 -7.80
CA TRP A 247 8.45 -11.25 -7.15
C TRP A 247 7.27 -11.04 -8.12
N ILE A 248 7.30 -9.96 -8.92
CA ILE A 248 6.29 -9.68 -9.95
C ILE A 248 6.28 -10.79 -11.00
N PHE A 249 7.44 -11.18 -11.52
CA PHE A 249 7.54 -12.23 -12.53
C PHE A 249 7.03 -13.57 -12.01
N ARG A 250 7.38 -13.94 -10.77
CA ARG A 250 6.87 -15.15 -10.12
C ARG A 250 5.35 -15.12 -9.97
N THR A 251 4.80 -14.00 -9.52
CA THR A 251 3.35 -13.84 -9.32
C THR A 251 2.59 -13.93 -10.65
N LEU A 252 3.10 -13.28 -11.70
CA LEU A 252 2.54 -13.37 -13.05
C LEU A 252 2.65 -14.79 -13.61
N ALA A 253 3.78 -15.47 -13.44
CA ALA A 253 3.96 -16.84 -13.91
C ALA A 253 2.99 -17.81 -13.23
N ILE A 254 2.71 -17.63 -11.92
CA ILE A 254 1.71 -18.40 -11.19
C ILE A 254 0.31 -18.11 -11.75
N GLY A 255 -0.05 -16.84 -11.94
CA GLY A 255 -1.34 -16.45 -12.50
C GLY A 255 -1.58 -17.06 -13.89
N ILE A 256 -0.57 -16.98 -14.77
CA ILE A 256 -0.60 -17.60 -16.10
C ILE A 256 -0.72 -19.12 -15.99
N GLY A 257 0.02 -19.75 -15.07
CA GLY A 257 -0.05 -21.19 -14.82
C GLY A 257 -1.45 -21.63 -14.40
N VAL A 258 -2.09 -20.92 -13.48
CA VAL A 258 -3.46 -21.19 -13.02
C VAL A 258 -4.47 -20.98 -14.16
N ALA A 259 -4.31 -19.94 -14.97
CA ALA A 259 -5.18 -19.69 -16.12
C ALA A 259 -5.08 -20.80 -17.18
N ILE A 260 -3.86 -21.25 -17.50
CA ILE A 260 -3.62 -22.36 -18.43
C ILE A 260 -4.20 -23.65 -17.85
N LEU A 261 -4.00 -23.92 -16.56
CA LEU A 261 -4.53 -25.10 -15.89
C LEU A 261 -6.07 -25.09 -15.92
N GLY A 262 -6.69 -23.95 -15.59
CA GLY A 262 -8.15 -23.77 -15.66
C GLY A 262 -8.70 -23.99 -17.07
N TRP A 263 -8.04 -23.42 -18.08
CA TRP A 263 -8.38 -23.62 -19.48
C TRP A 263 -8.24 -25.08 -19.92
N LEU A 264 -7.16 -25.76 -19.52
CA LEU A 264 -6.92 -27.17 -19.81
C LEU A 264 -8.01 -28.05 -19.18
N LEU A 265 -8.37 -27.79 -17.93
CA LEU A 265 -9.43 -28.50 -17.22
C LEU A 265 -10.80 -28.32 -17.91
N MET A 266 -11.14 -27.10 -18.32
CA MET A 266 -12.35 -26.84 -19.10
C MET A 266 -12.33 -27.53 -20.47
N ARG A 267 -11.17 -27.58 -21.14
CA ARG A 267 -11.03 -28.18 -22.46
C ARG A 267 -11.14 -29.69 -22.45
N PHE A 268 -10.45 -30.37 -21.53
CA PHE A 268 -10.38 -31.83 -21.49
C PHE A 268 -11.50 -32.46 -20.65
N ARG A 269 -12.09 -31.71 -19.72
CA ARG A 269 -13.18 -32.17 -18.85
C ARG A 269 -14.24 -31.08 -18.68
N PRO A 270 -14.97 -30.69 -19.76
CA PRO A 270 -15.90 -29.56 -19.76
C PRO A 270 -17.04 -29.65 -18.74
N ASN A 271 -17.30 -30.83 -18.18
CA ASN A 271 -18.36 -31.07 -17.20
C ASN A 271 -17.88 -31.15 -15.74
N ILE A 272 -16.59 -30.87 -15.46
CA ILE A 272 -16.04 -30.93 -14.08
C ILE A 272 -16.72 -29.93 -13.14
N LEU A 273 -17.14 -28.76 -13.66
CA LEU A 273 -17.79 -27.72 -12.87
C LEU A 273 -19.34 -27.82 -12.88
N VAL A 274 -19.92 -28.43 -13.92
CA VAL A 274 -21.38 -28.50 -14.10
C VAL A 274 -22.03 -29.57 -13.22
N ARG A 275 -21.36 -30.71 -13.02
CA ARG A 275 -21.93 -31.83 -12.24
C ARG A 275 -22.02 -31.56 -10.72
N PRO A 276 -20.99 -30.96 -10.06
CA PRO A 276 -21.09 -30.59 -8.65
C PRO A 276 -22.14 -29.50 -8.41
N ALA A 277 -22.22 -28.50 -9.29
CA ALA A 277 -23.21 -27.42 -9.20
C ALA A 277 -24.66 -27.95 -9.29
N ALA A 278 -24.90 -28.95 -10.14
CA ALA A 278 -26.21 -29.61 -10.23
C ALA A 278 -26.50 -30.53 -9.02
N ALA A 279 -25.48 -31.17 -8.43
CA ALA A 279 -25.63 -32.05 -7.26
C ALA A 279 -25.92 -31.28 -5.96
N ILE A 280 -25.37 -30.06 -5.82
CA ILE A 280 -25.67 -29.16 -4.70
C ILE A 280 -27.16 -28.80 -4.66
N GLN A 281 -27.82 -28.67 -5.83
CA GLN A 281 -29.25 -28.34 -5.89
C GLN A 281 -30.16 -29.53 -5.60
N SER A 282 -29.74 -30.77 -5.90
CA SER A 282 -30.58 -31.95 -5.68
C SER A 282 -30.44 -32.54 -4.28
N ASN A 283 -29.22 -32.61 -3.72
CA ASN A 283 -28.94 -33.17 -2.39
C ASN A 283 -27.82 -32.37 -1.68
N PRO A 284 -28.13 -31.23 -1.05
CA PRO A 284 -27.13 -30.30 -0.52
C PRO A 284 -26.30 -30.88 0.64
N VAL A 285 -26.91 -31.68 1.52
CA VAL A 285 -26.24 -32.23 2.71
C VAL A 285 -25.25 -33.33 2.34
N GLU A 286 -25.65 -34.29 1.51
CA GLU A 286 -24.75 -35.36 1.05
C GLU A 286 -23.60 -34.79 0.24
N THR A 287 -23.86 -33.83 -0.66
CA THR A 287 -22.82 -33.18 -1.47
C THR A 287 -21.86 -32.37 -0.60
N GLY A 288 -22.36 -31.71 0.44
CA GLY A 288 -21.53 -31.04 1.44
C GLY A 288 -20.61 -32.01 2.19
N LEU A 289 -21.11 -33.18 2.59
CA LEU A 289 -20.32 -34.19 3.28
C LEU A 289 -19.24 -34.80 2.38
N TYR A 290 -19.56 -35.06 1.10
CA TYR A 290 -18.55 -35.49 0.12
C TYR A 290 -17.52 -34.41 -0.17
N GLY A 291 -17.91 -33.12 -0.18
CA GLY A 291 -16.99 -31.99 -0.29
C GLY A 291 -16.04 -31.89 0.90
N LEU A 292 -16.56 -32.07 2.12
CA LEU A 292 -15.76 -32.11 3.34
C LEU A 292 -14.77 -33.29 3.33
N LEU A 293 -15.24 -34.49 2.95
CA LEU A 293 -14.39 -35.66 2.77
C LEU A 293 -13.29 -35.42 1.73
N ALA A 294 -13.62 -34.79 0.59
CA ALA A 294 -12.64 -34.45 -0.42
C ALA A 294 -11.60 -33.45 0.10
N ALA A 295 -12.02 -32.42 0.83
CA ALA A 295 -11.11 -31.45 1.45
C ALA A 295 -10.17 -32.11 2.47
N VAL A 296 -10.70 -33.01 3.31
CA VAL A 296 -9.90 -33.80 4.26
C VAL A 296 -8.87 -34.67 3.52
N VAL A 297 -9.28 -35.38 2.46
CA VAL A 297 -8.36 -36.16 1.63
C VAL A 297 -7.27 -35.28 1.00
N LEU A 298 -7.62 -34.06 0.57
CA LEU A 298 -6.70 -33.11 -0.05
C LEU A 298 -5.58 -32.66 0.89
N ILE A 299 -5.86 -32.55 2.20
CA ILE A 299 -4.85 -32.28 3.24
C ILE A 299 -3.79 -33.40 3.30
N PHE A 300 -4.18 -34.64 3.00
CA PHE A 300 -3.25 -35.78 3.02
C PHE A 300 -2.45 -35.94 1.72
N ILE A 301 -2.82 -35.28 0.62
CA ILE A 301 -2.08 -35.34 -0.65
C ILE A 301 -0.63 -34.83 -0.51
N PRO A 302 -0.33 -33.67 0.10
CA PRO A 302 1.05 -33.23 0.29
C PRO A 302 1.84 -34.20 1.18
N ILE A 303 1.22 -34.75 2.23
CA ILE A 303 1.84 -35.74 3.12
C ILE A 303 2.18 -37.02 2.35
N ALA A 304 1.22 -37.55 1.59
CA ALA A 304 1.43 -38.71 0.74
C ALA A 304 2.51 -38.46 -0.32
N SER A 305 2.56 -37.25 -0.89
CA SER A 305 3.58 -36.85 -1.87
C SER A 305 4.97 -36.77 -1.23
N LEU A 306 5.09 -36.24 -0.01
CA LEU A 306 6.33 -36.23 0.75
C LEU A 306 6.81 -37.64 1.11
N ILE A 307 5.89 -38.52 1.50
CA ILE A 307 6.21 -39.94 1.74
C ILE A 307 6.70 -40.60 0.45
N LEU A 308 6.06 -40.32 -0.69
CA LEU A 308 6.46 -40.86 -1.99
C LEU A 308 7.85 -40.37 -2.40
N VAL A 309 8.15 -39.08 -2.18
CA VAL A 309 9.48 -38.49 -2.41
C VAL A 309 10.52 -39.09 -1.46
N ALA A 310 10.19 -39.27 -0.18
CA ALA A 310 11.09 -39.91 0.78
C ALA A 310 11.35 -41.37 0.42
N PHE A 311 10.34 -42.09 -0.09
CA PHE A 311 10.44 -43.48 -0.51
C PHE A 311 11.27 -43.62 -1.80
N THR A 312 11.07 -42.74 -2.79
CA THR A 312 11.91 -42.73 -4.00
C THR A 312 13.35 -42.36 -3.65
N TRP A 313 13.57 -41.41 -2.74
CA TRP A 313 14.89 -41.06 -2.24
C TRP A 313 15.55 -42.21 -1.47
N ALA A 314 14.81 -42.95 -0.63
CA ALA A 314 15.35 -44.12 0.06
C ALA A 314 15.63 -45.30 -0.88
N PHE A 315 14.83 -45.49 -1.93
CA PHE A 315 14.97 -46.61 -2.86
C PHE A 315 16.05 -46.36 -3.92
N TRP A 316 16.27 -45.11 -4.36
CA TRP A 316 17.26 -44.75 -5.40
C TRP A 316 18.47 -43.96 -4.88
N GLY A 317 18.39 -43.38 -3.67
CA GLY A 317 19.49 -42.64 -3.02
C GLY A 317 20.47 -43.52 -2.24
N VAL A 318 20.26 -44.84 -2.23
CA VAL A 318 21.21 -45.85 -1.68
C VAL A 318 21.72 -46.76 -2.80
N LEU A 319 22.09 -46.20 -3.94
CA LEU A 319 23.03 -46.86 -4.84
C LEU A 319 24.40 -46.22 -4.62
N PRO A 320 25.34 -46.89 -3.91
CA PRO A 320 26.74 -46.49 -4.03
C PRO A 320 27.14 -46.63 -5.51
N ALA A 321 27.86 -45.63 -6.03
CA ALA A 321 28.51 -45.72 -7.33
C ALA A 321 29.41 -46.96 -7.43
#